data_AF-A0A5Q8C997-F1
#
_entry.id   AF-A0A5Q8C997-F1
#
_cell.length_a   1.000
_cell.length_b   1.000
_cell.length_c   1.000
_cell.angle_alpha   90.00
_cell.angle_beta   90.00
_cell.angle_gamma   90.00
#
_symmetry.space_group_name_H-M   'P 1'
#
loop_
_entity.id
_entity.type
_entity.pdbx_description
1 polymer ?
#
loop_
_entity_poly.entity_id
_entity_poly.type
_entity_poly.pdbx_seq_one_letter_code
_entity_poly.pdbx_strand_id
1 'polypeptide(L)'
;FGGGMDYNDHERIWAALDKAHAKHPDMILLHGGSPKGAERIAACWAEARKVTQIAFKPNWTKHAKAAPFRRNDEMLCVMPTGVVIFPGSGITENLRDKARRFGINVWELRGDGA
;
A
#
# COMPACT_ATOMS: atom_id res chain seq x y z
N PHE A 1 1.65 -0.61 -1.63
CA PHE A 1 0.39 -1.02 -1.00
C PHE A 1 -0.16 0.16 -0.22
N GLY A 2 -1.44 0.47 -0.42
CA GLY A 2 -2.15 1.47 0.38
C GLY A 2 -3.57 1.01 0.67
N GLY A 3 -4.08 1.32 1.86
CA GLY A 3 -5.44 0.96 2.26
C GLY A 3 -5.85 1.71 3.53
N GLY A 4 -7.14 1.75 3.81
CA GLY A 4 -7.70 2.43 4.98
C GLY A 4 -7.28 1.79 6.30
N MET A 5 -7.24 2.61 7.36
CA MET A 5 -7.03 2.13 8.73
C MET A 5 -8.23 1.32 9.24
N ASP A 6 -9.42 1.57 8.70
CA ASP A 6 -10.66 0.88 9.07
C ASP A 6 -10.94 -0.35 8.19
N TYR A 7 -10.15 -0.55 7.13
CA TYR A 7 -10.30 -1.70 6.25
C TYR A 7 -9.58 -2.92 6.85
N ASN A 8 -10.35 -3.92 7.28
CA ASN A 8 -9.85 -5.07 8.05
C ASN A 8 -10.09 -6.42 7.35
N ASP A 9 -10.48 -6.44 6.08
CA ASP A 9 -10.68 -7.69 5.31
C ASP A 9 -9.34 -8.36 4.98
N HIS A 10 -8.82 -9.09 5.96
CA HIS A 10 -7.52 -9.72 5.87
C HIS A 10 -7.42 -10.75 4.74
N GLU A 11 -8.46 -11.55 4.50
CA GLU A 11 -8.48 -12.55 3.43
C GLU A 11 -8.34 -11.90 2.06
N ARG A 12 -9.05 -10.80 1.81
CA ARG A 12 -8.93 -10.05 0.54
C ARG A 12 -7.55 -9.46 0.34
N ILE A 13 -6.95 -8.92 1.40
CA ILE A 13 -5.59 -8.38 1.35
C ILE A 13 -4.59 -9.49 1.06
N TRP A 14 -4.68 -10.60 1.78
CA TRP A 14 -3.77 -11.74 1.62
C TRP A 14 -3.91 -12.36 0.23
N ALA A 15 -5.13 -12.59 -0.25
CA ALA A 15 -5.37 -13.14 -1.58
C ALA A 15 -4.80 -12.23 -2.69
N ALA A 16 -4.95 -10.91 -2.56
CA ALA A 16 -4.39 -9.97 -3.52
C ALA A 16 -2.86 -9.97 -3.52
N LEU A 17 -2.25 -9.99 -2.33
CA LEU A 17 -0.80 -10.02 -2.18
C LEU A 17 -0.21 -11.36 -2.61
N ASP A 18 -0.84 -12.49 -2.28
CA ASP A 18 -0.46 -13.82 -2.76
C ASP A 18 -0.53 -13.90 -4.29
N LYS A 19 -1.55 -13.30 -4.91
CA LYS A 19 -1.64 -13.21 -6.38
C LYS A 19 -0.53 -12.36 -7.00
N ALA A 20 -0.13 -11.28 -6.35
CA ALA A 20 0.99 -10.46 -6.78
C ALA A 20 2.32 -11.22 -6.63
N HIS A 21 2.52 -11.89 -5.50
CA HIS A 21 3.71 -12.68 -5.20
C HIS A 21 3.86 -13.89 -6.13
N ALA A 22 2.76 -14.56 -6.46
CA ALA A 22 2.78 -15.66 -7.43
C ALA A 22 3.26 -15.21 -8.82
N LYS A 23 3.00 -13.94 -9.20
CA LYS A 23 3.50 -13.35 -10.45
C LYS A 23 4.92 -12.78 -10.32
N HIS A 24 5.28 -12.32 -9.14
CA HIS A 24 6.53 -11.65 -8.84
C HIS A 24 7.11 -12.21 -7.53
N PRO A 25 7.79 -13.38 -7.56
CA PRO A 25 8.30 -14.02 -6.35
C PRO A 25 9.36 -13.17 -5.62
N ASP A 26 10.13 -12.36 -6.36
CA ASP A 26 11.12 -11.43 -5.81
C ASP A 26 10.54 -10.03 -5.49
N MET A 27 9.21 -9.91 -5.35
CA MET A 27 8.60 -8.61 -5.07
C MET A 27 8.98 -8.08 -3.69
N ILE A 28 9.09 -6.76 -3.59
CA ILE A 28 9.26 -6.05 -2.33
C ILE A 28 7.96 -5.32 -2.01
N LEU A 29 7.41 -5.55 -0.82
CA LEU A 29 6.18 -4.91 -0.38
C LEU A 29 6.47 -3.52 0.19
N LEU A 30 6.16 -2.48 -0.59
CA LEU A 30 6.18 -1.10 -0.10
C LEU A 30 4.83 -0.77 0.54
N HIS A 31 4.82 -0.23 1.76
CA HIS A 31 3.59 0.19 2.44
C HIS A 31 3.86 1.42 3.32
N GLY A 32 2.82 2.14 3.72
CA GLY A 32 2.93 3.38 4.49
C GLY A 32 3.17 3.19 6.00
N GLY A 33 3.30 1.95 6.47
CA GLY A 33 3.66 1.65 7.85
C GLY A 33 2.61 2.00 8.91
N SER A 34 1.33 2.12 8.53
CA SER A 34 0.27 2.34 9.53
C SER A 34 0.20 1.16 10.51
N PRO A 35 0.04 1.43 11.82
CA PRO A 35 0.04 0.38 12.85
C PRO A 35 -1.24 -0.46 12.87
N LYS A 36 -2.28 -0.06 12.12
CA LYS A 36 -3.62 -0.69 12.09
C LYS A 36 -4.19 -0.73 10.68
N GLY A 37 -5.25 -1.53 10.50
CA GLY A 37 -5.99 -1.67 9.25
C GLY A 37 -5.22 -2.40 8.16
N ALA A 38 -5.52 -2.04 6.91
CA ALA A 38 -5.05 -2.76 5.74
C ALA A 38 -3.52 -2.82 5.66
N GLU A 39 -2.83 -1.72 5.99
CA GLU A 39 -1.36 -1.66 5.90
C GLU A 39 -0.67 -2.53 6.96
N ARG A 40 -1.30 -2.71 8.12
CA ARG A 40 -0.79 -3.62 9.16
C ARG A 40 -0.96 -5.07 8.74
N ILE A 41 -2.12 -5.41 8.18
CA ILE A 41 -2.41 -6.76 7.66
C ILE A 41 -1.42 -7.11 6.54
N ALA A 42 -1.18 -6.17 5.62
CA ALA A 42 -0.20 -6.33 4.55
C ALA A 42 1.22 -6.58 5.08
N ALA A 43 1.62 -5.85 6.13
CA ALA A 43 2.89 -6.09 6.80
C ALA A 43 2.98 -7.51 7.40
N CYS A 44 1.93 -7.96 8.09
CA CYS A 44 1.87 -9.32 8.64
C CYS A 44 1.89 -10.40 7.55
N TRP A 45 1.23 -10.18 6.42
CA TRP A 45 1.32 -11.08 5.27
C TRP A 45 2.76 -11.20 4.76
N ALA A 46 3.48 -10.08 4.65
CA ALA A 46 4.87 -10.10 4.20
C ALA A 46 5.78 -10.85 5.18
N GLU A 47 5.60 -10.65 6.48
CA GLU A 47 6.30 -11.42 7.52
C GLU A 47 6.01 -12.93 7.40
N ALA A 48 4.73 -13.30 7.24
CA ALA A 48 4.30 -14.69 7.13
C ALA A 48 4.83 -15.39 5.86
N ARG A 49 4.89 -14.68 4.74
CA ARG A 49 5.39 -15.17 3.45
C ARG A 49 6.90 -14.99 3.26
N LYS A 50 7.60 -14.39 4.24
CA LYS A 50 9.03 -14.01 4.17
C LYS A 50 9.36 -13.08 3.00
N VAL A 51 8.41 -12.24 2.63
CA VAL A 51 8.57 -11.21 1.60
C VAL A 51 9.23 -9.99 2.22
N THR A 52 10.24 -9.43 1.54
CA THR A 52 10.87 -8.19 2.00
C THR A 52 9.86 -7.05 1.98
N GLN A 53 9.72 -6.33 3.09
CA GLN A 53 8.83 -5.17 3.20
C GLN A 53 9.59 -3.90 3.57
N ILE A 54 9.13 -2.77 3.02
CA ILE A 54 9.67 -1.45 3.31
C ILE A 54 8.51 -0.55 3.77
N ALA A 55 8.61 -0.12 5.03
CA ALA A 55 7.64 0.77 5.66
C ALA A 55 8.02 2.24 5.48
N PHE A 56 7.30 2.96 4.64
CA PHE A 56 7.41 4.41 4.46
C PHE A 56 6.59 5.14 5.53
N LYS A 57 7.12 5.19 6.75
CA LYS A 57 6.46 5.87 7.87
C LYS A 57 6.46 7.39 7.62
N PRO A 58 5.30 8.07 7.74
CA PRO A 58 5.24 9.52 7.60
C PRO A 58 6.12 10.21 8.65
N ASN A 59 7.06 11.04 8.21
CA ASN A 59 7.88 11.86 9.09
C ASN A 59 7.12 13.14 9.47
N TRP A 60 6.29 13.04 10.50
CA TRP A 60 5.48 14.14 11.03
C TRP A 60 6.32 15.31 11.53
N THR A 61 7.50 15.02 12.09
CA THR A 61 8.41 16.00 12.69
C THR A 61 8.97 16.99 11.66
N LYS A 62 9.13 16.55 10.41
CA LYS A 62 9.73 17.36 9.33
C LYS A 62 8.70 18.02 8.42
N HIS A 63 7.50 17.43 8.29
CA HIS A 63 6.54 17.81 7.25
C HIS A 63 5.09 18.02 7.72
N ALA A 64 4.82 17.90 9.04
CA ALA A 64 3.51 18.16 9.64
C ALA A 64 2.35 17.54 8.82
N LYS A 65 1.36 18.34 8.39
CA LYS A 65 0.19 17.87 7.63
C LYS A 65 0.52 17.33 6.23
N ALA A 66 1.68 17.64 5.67
CA ALA A 66 2.11 17.17 4.35
C ALA A 66 2.89 15.84 4.42
N ALA A 67 3.26 15.37 5.62
CA ALA A 67 3.98 14.12 5.82
C ALA A 67 3.33 12.90 5.13
N PRO A 68 2.00 12.66 5.23
CA PRO A 68 1.37 11.52 4.56
C PRO A 68 1.33 11.64 3.02
N PHE A 69 1.37 12.86 2.48
CA PHE A 69 1.38 13.08 1.03
C PHE A 69 2.79 12.93 0.46
N ARG A 70 3.81 13.46 1.14
CA ARG A 70 5.21 13.33 0.73
C ARG A 70 5.71 11.90 0.81
N ARG A 71 5.33 11.13 1.84
CA ARG A 71 5.69 9.69 1.87
C ARG A 71 5.16 8.94 0.64
N ASN A 72 4.02 9.36 0.07
CA ASN A 72 3.46 8.73 -1.12
C ASN A 72 4.33 9.07 -2.34
N ASP A 73 4.82 10.31 -2.46
CA ASP A 73 5.79 10.67 -3.49
C ASP A 73 7.08 9.87 -3.35
N GLU A 74 7.62 9.76 -2.13
CA GLU A 74 8.84 8.97 -1.89
C GLU A 74 8.64 7.49 -2.23
N MET A 75 7.50 6.91 -1.85
CA MET A 75 7.16 5.52 -2.18
C MET A 75 7.03 5.30 -3.70
N LEU A 76 6.45 6.26 -4.43
CA LEU A 76 6.29 6.19 -5.89
C LEU A 76 7.58 6.52 -6.64
N CYS A 77 8.48 7.30 -6.06
CA CYS A 77 9.80 7.61 -6.62
C CYS A 77 10.69 6.36 -6.75
N VAL A 78 10.42 5.33 -5.94
CA VAL A 78 11.05 4.00 -6.09
C VAL A 78 10.60 3.27 -7.37
N MET A 79 9.62 3.82 -8.10
CA MET A 79 9.05 3.27 -9.34
C MET A 79 8.65 1.79 -9.20
N PRO A 80 7.72 1.46 -8.30
CA PRO A 80 7.26 0.09 -8.16
C PRO A 80 6.58 -0.41 -9.44
N THR A 81 6.74 -1.70 -9.75
CA THR A 81 6.09 -2.36 -10.90
C THR A 81 4.56 -2.24 -10.87
N GLY A 82 3.99 -2.18 -9.66
CA GLY A 82 2.57 -1.97 -9.47
C GLY A 82 2.23 -1.54 -8.05
N VAL A 83 1.05 -0.95 -7.89
CA VAL A 83 0.51 -0.51 -6.60
C VAL A 83 -0.84 -1.16 -6.37
N VAL A 84 -0.96 -1.89 -5.27
CA VAL A 84 -2.23 -2.42 -4.78
C VAL A 84 -2.88 -1.39 -3.86
N ILE A 85 -4.12 -0.99 -4.20
CA ILE A 85 -4.92 0.01 -3.49
C ILE A 85 -6.21 -0.64 -2.99
N PHE A 86 -6.41 -0.56 -1.68
CA PHE A 86 -7.64 -0.93 -1.00
C PHE A 86 -8.44 0.32 -0.60
N PRO A 87 -9.74 0.19 -0.32
CA PRO A 87 -10.57 1.30 0.12
C PRO A 87 -9.96 1.95 1.36
N GLY A 88 -9.95 3.28 1.40
CA GLY A 88 -9.30 4.03 2.46
C GLY A 88 -9.60 5.52 2.42
N SER A 89 -8.75 6.31 3.10
CA SER A 89 -8.91 7.76 3.19
C SER A 89 -8.36 8.49 1.97
N GLY A 90 -8.52 9.81 1.94
CA GLY A 90 -7.96 10.69 0.91
C GLY A 90 -6.43 10.56 0.72
N ILE A 91 -5.71 10.02 1.71
CA ILE A 91 -4.26 9.73 1.60
C ILE A 91 -4.02 8.56 0.63
N THR A 92 -4.84 7.52 0.72
CA THR A 92 -4.78 6.34 -0.15
C THR A 92 -5.26 6.69 -1.56
N GLU A 93 -6.30 7.52 -1.65
CA GLU A 93 -6.79 8.06 -2.92
C GLU A 93 -5.71 8.88 -3.64
N ASN A 94 -5.03 9.78 -2.92
CA ASN A 94 -3.89 10.51 -3.47
C ASN A 94 -2.76 9.56 -3.95
N LEU A 95 -2.48 8.47 -3.22
CA LEU A 95 -1.47 7.48 -3.66
C LEU A 95 -1.88 6.84 -5.00
N ARG A 96 -3.16 6.46 -5.14
CA ARG A 96 -3.72 5.92 -6.39
C ARG A 96 -3.56 6.89 -7.55
N ASP A 97 -3.99 8.14 -7.37
CA ASP A 97 -4.00 9.13 -8.44
C ASP A 97 -2.58 9.48 -8.88
N LYS A 98 -1.64 9.59 -7.93
CA LYS A 98 -0.22 9.77 -8.25
C LYS A 98 0.36 8.56 -8.98
N ALA A 99 0.11 7.34 -8.51
CA ALA A 99 0.62 6.13 -9.17
C ALA A 99 0.17 6.05 -10.63
N ARG A 100 -1.11 6.35 -10.90
CA ARG A 100 -1.64 6.45 -12.28
C ARG A 100 -0.93 7.53 -13.09
N ARG A 101 -0.69 8.70 -12.50
CA ARG A 101 0.02 9.80 -13.16
C ARG A 101 1.47 9.44 -13.51
N PHE A 102 2.13 8.62 -12.70
CA PHE A 102 3.46 8.09 -12.98
C PHE A 102 3.46 6.91 -13.98
N GLY A 103 2.30 6.49 -14.49
CA GLY A 103 2.18 5.35 -15.41
C GLY A 103 2.38 3.99 -14.73
N ILE A 104 2.31 3.94 -13.39
CA ILE A 104 2.44 2.70 -12.64
C ILE A 104 1.11 1.95 -12.67
N ASN A 105 1.17 0.63 -12.84
CA ASN A 105 -0.02 -0.22 -12.81
C ASN A 105 -0.70 -0.17 -11.44
N VAL A 106 -1.94 0.29 -11.40
CA VAL A 106 -2.72 0.35 -10.15
C VAL A 106 -3.76 -0.75 -10.11
N TRP A 107 -3.64 -1.65 -9.15
CA TRP A 107 -4.66 -2.64 -8.81
C TRP A 107 -5.54 -2.10 -7.69
N GLU A 108 -6.68 -1.54 -8.08
CA GLU A 108 -7.71 -1.09 -7.15
C GLU A 108 -8.65 -2.26 -6.83
N LEU A 109 -8.63 -2.70 -5.58
CA LEU A 109 -9.57 -3.68 -5.05
C LEU A 109 -10.66 -2.91 -4.34
N ARG A 110 -11.72 -2.59 -5.06
CA ARG A 110 -12.93 -2.03 -4.44
C ARG A 110 -13.54 -3.13 -3.59
N GLY A 111 -13.91 -2.80 -2.35
CA GLY A 111 -14.85 -3.65 -1.63
C GLY A 111 -16.09 -3.73 -2.50
N ASP A 112 -16.53 -4.94 -2.88
CA ASP A 112 -17.83 -5.16 -3.51
C ASP A 112 -18.85 -4.18 -2.93
N GLY A 113 -19.29 -3.25 -3.77
CA GLY A 113 -20.53 -2.55 -3.51
C GLY A 113 -21.63 -3.60 -3.63
N ALA A 114 -22.12 -4.05 -2.49
CA ALA A 114 -23.48 -4.53 -2.37
C ALA A 114 -24.33 -3.34 -1.90
#